data_AF-A0A7S1VVX3-F1
#
_entry.id   AF-A0A7S1VVX3-F1
#
_cell.length_a   1.000
_cell.length_b   1.000
_cell.length_c   1.000
_cell.angle_alpha   90.00
_cell.angle_beta   90.00
_cell.angle_gamma   90.00
#
_symmetry.space_group_name_H-M   'P 1'
#
loop_
_entity.id
_entity.type
_entity.pdbx_description
1 polymer ?
#
loop_
_entity_poly.entity_id
_entity_poly.type
_entity_poly.pdbx_seq_one_letter_code
_entity_poly.pdbx_strand_id
1 'polypeptide(L)'
;SLAETVSLACFAKEAGATAVVVTCPYYLPCSQQDLVRYVEAVVKDVPLPIFLYNMPGLTKVSFQIDTLRELLTHPRFHGKIVGVKDSSGDLEYFEQLCNLRSELPNG
;
A
#
# COMPACT_ATOMS: atom_id res chain seq x y z
N SER A 1 8.11 -10.74 -6.97
CA SER A 1 8.20 -9.76 -8.10
C SER A 1 6.81 -9.18 -8.41
N LEU A 2 6.65 -8.19 -9.30
CA LEU A 2 5.29 -7.70 -9.64
C LEU A 2 4.42 -8.82 -10.24
N ALA A 3 4.97 -9.65 -11.13
CA ALA A 3 4.24 -10.75 -11.74
C ALA A 3 3.74 -11.77 -10.71
N GLU A 4 4.57 -12.07 -9.71
CA GLU A 4 4.21 -12.95 -8.59
C GLU A 4 3.13 -12.33 -7.71
N THR A 5 3.22 -11.03 -7.38
CA THR A 5 2.17 -10.30 -6.66
C THR A 5 0.81 -10.43 -7.34
N VAL A 6 0.77 -10.26 -8.67
CA VAL A 6 -0.45 -10.39 -9.47
C VAL A 6 -0.97 -11.84 -9.43
N SER A 7 -0.10 -12.82 -9.65
CA SER A 7 -0.48 -14.24 -9.62
C SER A 7 -1.09 -14.65 -8.29
N LEU A 8 -0.49 -14.24 -7.17
CA LEU A 8 -0.99 -14.53 -5.83
C LEU A 8 -2.30 -13.80 -5.55
N ALA A 9 -2.48 -12.57 -6.03
CA ALA A 9 -3.72 -11.84 -5.87
C ALA A 9 -4.88 -12.45 -6.70
N CYS A 10 -4.61 -12.97 -7.90
CA CYS A 10 -5.59 -13.74 -8.68
C CYS A 10 -6.02 -14.99 -7.92
N PHE A 11 -5.06 -15.76 -7.40
CA PHE A 11 -5.35 -16.92 -6.57
C PHE A 11 -6.18 -16.56 -5.32
N ALA A 12 -5.81 -15.48 -4.62
CA ALA A 12 -6.56 -15.01 -3.46
C ALA A 12 -8.01 -14.63 -3.81
N LYS A 13 -8.22 -13.99 -4.96
CA LYS A 13 -9.57 -13.67 -5.47
C LYS A 13 -10.39 -14.93 -5.73
N GLU A 14 -9.79 -15.93 -6.38
CA GLU A 14 -10.45 -17.23 -6.64
C GLU A 14 -10.82 -17.95 -5.34
N ALA A 15 -10.00 -17.79 -4.30
CA ALA A 15 -10.27 -18.30 -2.96
C ALA A 15 -11.31 -17.47 -2.16
N GLY A 16 -11.86 -16.40 -2.74
CA GLY A 16 -12.91 -15.58 -2.11
C GLY A 16 -12.40 -14.39 -1.27
N ALA A 17 -11.13 -14.00 -1.40
CA ALA A 17 -10.61 -12.83 -0.70
C ALA A 17 -11.26 -11.52 -1.23
N THR A 18 -11.58 -10.61 -0.31
CA THR A 18 -12.14 -9.30 -0.64
C THR A 18 -11.07 -8.23 -0.86
N ALA A 19 -9.88 -8.42 -0.29
CA ALA A 19 -8.73 -7.53 -0.42
C ALA A 19 -7.44 -8.32 -0.17
N VAL A 20 -6.30 -7.76 -0.57
CA VAL A 20 -4.96 -8.32 -0.30
C VAL A 20 -4.07 -7.31 0.40
N VAL A 21 -3.04 -7.78 1.09
CA VAL A 21 -2.02 -6.93 1.71
C VAL A 21 -0.76 -6.99 0.85
N VAL A 22 -0.26 -5.84 0.40
CA VAL A 22 0.90 -5.76 -0.50
C VAL A 22 2.06 -5.09 0.22
N THR A 23 3.20 -5.79 0.28
CA THR A 23 4.46 -5.26 0.81
C THR A 23 5.16 -4.36 -0.20
N CYS A 24 5.93 -3.38 0.30
CA CYS A 24 6.88 -2.65 -0.53
C CYS A 24 8.01 -3.58 -1.04
N PRO A 25 8.71 -3.22 -2.13
CA PRO A 25 9.94 -3.87 -2.52
C PRO A 25 10.97 -3.77 -1.39
N TYR A 26 11.64 -4.88 -1.08
CA TYR A 26 12.51 -4.99 0.11
C TYR A 26 13.96 -5.38 -0.22
N TYR A 27 14.23 -5.78 -1.47
CA TYR A 27 15.58 -6.22 -1.85
C TYR A 27 16.50 -5.05 -2.19
N LEU A 28 15.95 -4.01 -2.82
CA LEU A 28 16.69 -2.80 -3.20
C LEU A 28 16.13 -1.61 -2.44
N PRO A 29 16.98 -0.59 -2.11
CA PRO A 29 16.49 0.69 -1.64
C PRO A 29 15.53 1.29 -2.67
N CYS A 30 14.38 1.77 -2.20
CA CYS A 30 13.41 2.47 -3.02
C CYS A 30 13.25 3.90 -2.50
N SER A 31 13.28 4.88 -3.41
CA SER A 31 12.83 6.22 -3.07
C SER A 31 11.31 6.23 -2.89
N GLN A 32 10.77 7.30 -2.29
CA GLN A 32 9.32 7.46 -2.19
C GLN A 32 8.65 7.54 -3.57
N GLN A 33 9.31 8.14 -4.57
CA GLN A 33 8.81 8.17 -5.94
C GLN A 33 8.77 6.76 -6.56
N ASP A 34 9.76 5.92 -6.26
CA ASP A 34 9.76 4.52 -6.71
C ASP A 34 8.63 3.72 -6.05
N LEU A 35 8.33 4.00 -4.77
CA LEU A 35 7.19 3.39 -4.08
C LEU A 35 5.86 3.78 -4.74
N VAL A 36 5.66 5.05 -5.09
CA VAL A 36 4.45 5.48 -5.82
C VAL A 36 4.32 4.75 -7.15
N ARG A 37 5.40 4.69 -7.95
CA ARG A 37 5.40 3.98 -9.24
C ARG A 37 5.14 2.48 -9.09
N TYR A 38 5.71 1.87 -8.06
CA TYR A 38 5.47 0.46 -7.76
C TYR A 38 4.00 0.23 -7.40
N VAL A 39 3.44 1.03 -6.49
CA VAL A 39 2.03 0.92 -6.10
C VAL A 39 1.11 1.15 -7.30
N GLU A 40 1.42 2.11 -8.17
CA GLU A 40 0.72 2.33 -9.42
C GLU A 40 0.70 1.09 -10.32
N ALA A 41 1.86 0.44 -10.49
CA ALA A 41 1.95 -0.80 -11.26
C ALA A 41 1.16 -1.94 -10.60
N VAL A 42 1.18 -2.05 -9.27
CA VAL A 42 0.41 -3.04 -8.52
C VAL A 42 -1.09 -2.83 -8.70
N VAL A 43 -1.63 -1.64 -8.43
CA VAL A 43 -3.09 -1.40 -8.49
C VAL A 43 -3.67 -1.53 -9.90
N LYS A 44 -2.81 -1.42 -10.93
CA LYS A 44 -3.19 -1.61 -12.33
C LYS A 44 -3.51 -3.06 -12.64
N ASP A 45 -2.68 -3.99 -12.15
CA ASP A 45 -2.73 -5.40 -12.54
C ASP A 45 -3.35 -6.31 -11.45
N VAL A 46 -3.41 -5.85 -10.20
CA VAL A 46 -4.02 -6.59 -9.09
C VAL A 46 -5.56 -6.51 -9.16
N PRO A 47 -6.28 -7.65 -9.14
CA PRO A 47 -7.72 -7.68 -9.37
C PRO A 47 -8.58 -7.37 -8.13
N LEU A 48 -7.96 -7.10 -6.98
CA LEU A 48 -8.59 -6.84 -5.69
C LEU A 48 -8.12 -5.50 -5.10
N PRO A 49 -8.91 -4.84 -4.24
CA PRO A 49 -8.43 -3.77 -3.39
C PRO A 49 -7.23 -4.20 -2.54
N ILE A 50 -6.33 -3.26 -2.27
CA ILE A 50 -5.09 -3.53 -1.54
C ILE A 50 -4.99 -2.71 -0.25
N PHE A 51 -4.35 -3.32 0.75
CA PHE A 51 -3.74 -2.61 1.87
C PHE A 51 -2.24 -2.47 1.60
N LEU A 52 -1.69 -1.28 1.78
CA LEU A 52 -0.23 -1.08 1.78
C LEU A 52 0.35 -1.58 3.10
N TYR A 53 1.44 -2.33 3.05
CA TYR A 53 2.08 -2.83 4.26
C TYR A 53 3.35 -2.03 4.58
N ASN A 54 3.30 -1.23 5.65
CA ASN A 54 4.46 -0.54 6.21
C ASN A 54 5.13 -1.41 7.30
N MET A 55 6.29 -1.98 6.99
CA MET A 55 7.04 -2.86 7.93
C MET A 55 8.57 -2.65 7.80
N PRO A 56 9.08 -1.45 8.11
CA PRO A 56 10.49 -1.10 7.91
C PRO A 56 11.48 -2.02 8.62
N GLY A 57 11.09 -2.67 9.73
CA GLY A 57 11.93 -3.65 10.42
C GLY A 57 12.35 -4.85 9.55
N LEU A 58 11.55 -5.22 8.54
CA LEU A 58 11.88 -6.29 7.60
C LEU A 58 12.23 -5.78 6.20
N THR A 59 11.61 -4.68 5.77
CA THR A 59 11.78 -4.17 4.40
C THR A 59 12.90 -3.15 4.27
N LYS A 60 13.35 -2.55 5.39
CA LYS A 60 14.26 -1.39 5.44
C LYS A 60 13.75 -0.17 4.68
N VAL A 61 12.47 -0.16 4.32
CA VAL A 61 11.79 0.89 3.57
C VAL A 61 10.49 1.23 4.29
N SER A 62 10.31 2.50 4.60
CA SER A 62 9.07 3.04 5.18
C SER A 62 8.34 3.90 4.16
N PHE A 63 7.01 3.84 4.17
CA PHE A 63 6.19 4.83 3.47
C PHE A 63 6.15 6.12 4.27
N GLN A 64 6.56 7.24 3.68
CA GLN A 64 6.42 8.55 4.31
C GLN A 64 4.95 8.97 4.32
N ILE A 65 4.54 9.78 5.31
CA ILE A 65 3.16 10.25 5.45
C ILE A 65 2.69 11.00 4.19
N ASP A 66 3.54 11.84 3.60
CA ASP A 66 3.21 12.56 2.36
C ASP A 66 2.98 11.61 1.17
N THR A 67 3.75 10.53 1.11
CA THR A 67 3.58 9.48 0.09
C THR A 67 2.27 8.72 0.30
N LEU A 68 1.92 8.40 1.55
CA LEU A 68 0.63 7.78 1.85
C LEU A 68 -0.53 8.72 1.57
N ARG A 69 -0.41 10.02 1.86
CA ARG A 69 -1.41 11.01 1.52
C ARG A 69 -1.67 11.04 0.02
N GLU A 70 -0.62 11.08 -0.81
CA GLU A 70 -0.77 11.01 -2.28
C GLU A 70 -1.50 9.72 -2.69
N LEU A 71 -1.03 8.57 -2.21
CA LEU A 71 -1.57 7.27 -2.60
C LEU A 71 -3.03 7.06 -2.15
N LEU A 72 -3.42 7.59 -0.99
CA LEU A 72 -4.75 7.39 -0.41
C LEU A 72 -5.78 8.42 -0.88
N THR A 73 -5.36 9.64 -1.25
CA THR A 73 -6.29 10.72 -1.60
C THR A 73 -6.42 10.93 -3.11
N HIS A 74 -5.42 10.54 -3.91
CA HIS A 74 -5.43 10.81 -5.34
C HIS A 74 -6.52 9.98 -6.06
N PRO A 75 -7.41 10.59 -6.89
CA PRO A 75 -8.56 9.90 -7.50
C PRO A 75 -8.22 8.61 -8.26
N ARG A 76 -7.05 8.57 -8.90
CA ARG A 76 -6.54 7.38 -9.61
C ARG A 76 -6.42 6.11 -8.76
N PHE A 77 -6.28 6.24 -7.44
CA PHE A 77 -6.14 5.13 -6.50
C PHE A 77 -7.43 4.85 -5.71
N HIS A 78 -8.48 5.66 -5.91
CA HIS A 78 -9.72 5.56 -5.18
C HIS A 78 -10.37 4.18 -5.36
N GLY A 79 -10.71 3.52 -4.25
CA GLY A 79 -11.29 2.17 -4.22
C GLY A 79 -10.29 1.06 -4.55
N LYS A 80 -9.05 1.39 -4.95
CA LYS A 80 -7.97 0.44 -5.17
C LYS A 80 -7.12 0.27 -3.93
N ILE A 81 -6.80 1.35 -3.23
CA ILE A 81 -6.07 1.33 -1.96
C ILE A 81 -7.08 1.61 -0.85
N VAL A 82 -7.31 0.62 0.03
CA VAL A 82 -8.36 0.67 1.05
C VAL A 82 -7.82 0.84 2.47
N GLY A 83 -6.50 0.94 2.61
CA GLY A 83 -5.87 1.28 3.87
C GLY A 83 -4.39 0.95 3.92
N VAL A 84 -3.83 1.09 5.11
CA VAL A 84 -2.43 0.80 5.41
C VAL A 84 -2.39 -0.09 6.64
N LYS A 85 -1.64 -1.19 6.55
CA LYS A 85 -1.27 -2.01 7.70
C LYS A 85 0.08 -1.53 8.19
N ASP A 86 0.15 -1.01 9.41
CA ASP A 86 1.41 -0.62 10.04
C ASP A 86 1.96 -1.71 10.97
N SER A 87 3.25 -1.99 10.85
CA SER A 87 4.03 -2.80 11.77
C SER A 87 5.39 -2.17 12.01
N SER A 88 5.45 -0.84 11.98
CA SER A 88 6.68 -0.07 12.23
C SER A 88 7.06 -0.07 13.71
N GLY A 89 6.06 -0.15 14.60
CA GLY A 89 6.23 0.03 16.05
C GLY A 89 6.38 1.50 16.46
N ASP A 90 6.23 2.44 15.54
CA ASP A 90 6.31 3.88 15.79
C ASP A 90 4.89 4.45 15.99
N LEU A 91 4.59 4.85 17.23
CA LEU A 91 3.28 5.37 17.59
C LEU A 91 3.03 6.79 17.06
N GLU A 92 4.06 7.61 16.92
CA GLU A 92 3.94 8.96 16.39
C GLU A 92 3.63 8.89 14.89
N TYR A 93 4.32 8.01 14.16
CA TYR A 93 3.99 7.69 12.77
C TYR A 93 2.56 7.15 12.63
N PHE A 94 2.16 6.24 13.52
CA PHE A 94 0.81 5.66 13.47
C PHE A 94 -0.28 6.72 13.70
N GLU A 95 -0.07 7.65 14.62
CA GLU A 95 -0.98 8.78 14.83
C GLU A 95 -1.10 9.66 13.58
N GLN A 96 0.04 10.03 12.97
CA GLN A 96 0.05 10.78 11.71
C GLN A 96 -0.70 10.06 10.59
N LEU A 97 -0.51 8.74 10.47
CA LEU A 97 -1.22 7.90 9.52
C LEU A 97 -2.74 7.90 9.78
N CYS A 98 -3.17 7.78 11.03
CA CYS A 98 -4.59 7.85 11.40
C CYS A 98 -5.22 9.20 11.04
N ASN A 99 -4.47 10.30 11.20
CA ASN A 99 -4.96 11.64 10.89
C ASN A 99 -5.28 11.84 9.40
N LEU A 100 -4.60 11.11 8.50
CA LEU A 100 -4.93 11.11 7.07
C LEU A 100 -6.36 10.67 6.78
N ARG A 101 -7.03 9.95 7.69
CA ARG A 101 -8.43 9.56 7.54
C ARG A 101 -9.34 10.75 7.25
N SER A 102 -9.06 11.91 7.86
CA SER A 102 -9.83 13.15 7.67
C SER A 102 -9.66 13.77 6.28
N GLU A 103 -8.63 13.36 5.54
CA GLU A 103 -8.30 13.84 4.19
C GLU A 103 -8.82 12.88 3.10
N LEU A 104 -9.26 11.67 3.47
CA LEU A 104 -9.73 10.70 2.50
C LEU A 104 -11.00 11.22 1.81
N PRO A 105 -11.11 11.05 0.47
CA PRO A 105 -12.35 11.36 -0.22
C PRO A 105 -13.48 10.53 0.41
N ASN A 106 -14.59 11.18 0.75
CA ASN A 106 -15.75 10.53 1.36
C ASN A 106 -16.15 9.29 0.57
N GLY A 107 -16.13 8.13 1.23
CA GLY A 107 -16.85 6.92 0.82
C GLY A 107 -18.17 6.86 1.57
#